data_AF-A0A0P7XT15-F1
#
_entry.id   AF-A0A0P7XT15-F1
#
_cell.length_a   1.000
_cell.length_b   1.000
_cell.length_c   1.000
_cell.angle_alpha   90.00
_cell.angle_beta   90.00
_cell.angle_gamma   90.00
#
_symmetry.space_group_name_H-M   'P 1'
#
loop_
_entity.id
_entity.type
_entity.pdbx_description
1 polymer ?
#
loop_
_entity_poly.entity_id
_entity_poly.type
_entity_poly.pdbx_seq_one_letter_code
_entity_poly.pdbx_strand_id
1 'polypeptide(L)'
;MPLPLVPVAGAALKYGGVALAAWMVARSVAPARIDQRAEDALDDMPEGLALRRPRDREQGNATGRLVRRVKLPWMDRPVDIDVAFYARFRARKT
;
A
#
# COMPACT_ATOMS: atom_id res chain seq x y z
N MET A 1 5.88 44.29 0.77
CA MET A 1 4.93 43.78 -0.24
C MET A 1 3.98 42.82 0.45
N PRO A 2 2.65 42.89 0.27
CA PRO A 2 1.74 41.93 0.90
C PRO A 2 2.06 40.53 0.38
N LEU A 3 2.44 39.61 1.26
CA LEU A 3 2.62 38.21 0.88
C LEU A 3 1.25 37.64 0.47
N PRO A 4 1.17 36.85 -0.61
CA PRO A 4 -0.05 36.14 -0.98
C PRO A 4 -0.27 34.96 -0.02
N LEU A 5 -0.68 35.27 1.21
CA LEU A 5 -0.85 34.32 2.31
C LEU A 5 -1.98 33.32 2.04
N VAL A 6 -3.01 33.71 1.29
CA VAL A 6 -4.16 32.86 0.99
C VAL A 6 -3.77 31.66 0.11
N PRO A 7 -3.07 31.83 -1.03
CA PRO A 7 -2.52 30.69 -1.79
C PRO A 7 -1.59 29.79 -0.99
N VAL A 8 -0.72 30.38 -0.16
CA VAL A 8 0.26 29.63 0.65
C VAL A 8 -0.45 28.80 1.73
N ALA A 9 -1.45 29.37 2.41
CA ALA A 9 -2.25 28.66 3.40
C ALA A 9 -3.02 27.48 2.78
N GLY A 10 -3.59 27.67 1.59
CA GLY A 10 -4.27 26.61 0.85
C GLY A 10 -3.34 25.45 0.48
N ALA A 11 -2.12 25.75 0.02
CA ALA A 11 -1.11 24.73 -0.27
C ALA A 11 -0.65 24.02 1.01
N ALA A 12 -0.37 24.77 2.08
CA ALA A 12 0.06 24.22 3.36
C ALA A 12 -0.96 23.25 3.96
N LEU A 13 -2.26 23.56 3.88
CA LEU A 13 -3.32 22.66 4.35
C LEU A 13 -3.40 21.37 3.52
N LYS A 14 -3.31 21.47 2.18
CA LYS A 14 -3.37 20.29 1.30
C LYS A 14 -2.19 19.35 1.53
N TYR A 15 -0.97 19.88 1.43
CA TYR A 15 0.24 19.07 1.56
C TYR A 15 0.50 18.69 3.02
N GLY A 16 0.17 19.56 3.97
CA GLY A 16 0.25 19.26 5.40
C GLY A 16 -0.72 18.14 5.81
N GLY A 17 -1.94 18.13 5.28
CA GLY A 17 -2.89 17.04 5.50
C GLY A 17 -2.39 15.70 4.96
N VAL A 18 -1.85 15.68 3.73
CA VAL A 18 -1.23 14.47 3.15
C VAL A 18 -0.03 14.00 3.99
N ALA A 19 0.84 14.92 4.38
CA ALA A 19 2.00 14.61 5.21
C ALA A 19 1.59 14.05 6.58
N LEU A 20 0.57 14.62 7.22
CA LEU A 20 0.05 14.14 8.49
C LEU A 20 -0.56 12.75 8.36
N ALA A 21 -1.36 12.49 7.33
CA ALA A 21 -1.94 11.18 7.07
C ALA A 21 -0.84 10.13 6.83
N ALA A 22 0.16 10.44 6.01
CA ALA A 22 1.31 9.58 5.78
C ALA A 22 2.10 9.30 7.07
N TRP A 23 2.31 10.33 7.90
CA TRP A 23 2.99 10.20 9.19
C TRP A 23 2.23 9.33 10.17
N MET A 24 0.90 9.48 10.26
CA MET A 24 0.06 8.64 11.11
C MET A 24 0.13 7.16 10.69
N VAL A 25 0.04 6.88 9.38
CA VAL A 25 0.21 5.52 8.86
C VAL A 25 1.59 4.99 9.22
N ALA A 26 2.66 5.70 8.88
CA ALA A 26 4.04 5.28 9.15
C ALA A 26 4.28 5.01 10.63
N ARG A 27 3.73 5.84 11.52
CA ARG A 27 3.89 5.68 12.98
C ARG A 27 3.08 4.50 13.55
N SER A 28 2.03 4.06 12.87
CA SER A 28 1.21 2.91 13.26
C SER A 28 1.78 1.57 12.81
N VAL A 29 2.76 1.57 11.90
CA VAL A 29 3.42 0.34 11.44
C VAL A 29 4.38 -0.15 12.52
N ALA A 30 4.02 -1.25 13.18
CA ALA A 30 4.90 -1.97 14.09
C ALA A 30 5.79 -2.94 13.30
N PRO A 31 6.96 -3.33 13.85
CA PRO A 31 7.74 -4.43 13.28
C PRO A 31 6.85 -5.67 13.12
N ALA A 32 6.77 -6.17 11.89
CA ALA A 32 6.03 -7.38 11.62
C ALA A 32 6.76 -8.58 12.23
N ARG A 33 5.99 -9.56 12.71
CA ARG A 33 6.54 -10.86 13.05
C ARG A 33 7.01 -11.54 11.77
N ILE A 34 8.21 -12.13 11.81
CA ILE A 34 8.69 -13.02 10.76
C ILE A 34 7.89 -14.33 10.85
N ASP A 35 7.16 -14.66 9.79
CA ASP A 35 6.44 -15.92 9.64
C ASP A 35 6.73 -16.47 8.24
N GLN A 36 7.65 -17.43 8.19
CA GLN A 36 8.13 -18.01 6.94
C GLN A 36 7.00 -18.50 6.05
N ARG A 37 5.92 -19.06 6.62
CA ARG A 37 4.80 -19.56 5.83
C ARG A 37 4.04 -18.46 5.13
N ALA A 38 3.97 -17.27 5.75
CA ALA A 38 3.32 -16.12 5.14
C ALA A 38 4.19 -15.51 4.04
N GLU A 39 5.51 -15.50 4.23
CA GLU A 39 6.48 -15.06 3.23
C GLU A 39 6.49 -15.99 2.00
N ASP A 40 6.58 -17.30 2.22
CA ASP A 40 6.51 -18.31 1.15
C ASP A 40 5.20 -18.18 0.34
N ALA A 41 4.09 -17.91 1.02
CA ALA A 41 2.80 -17.72 0.35
C ALA A 41 2.73 -16.47 -0.54
N LEU A 42 3.53 -15.44 -0.26
CA LEU A 42 3.67 -14.27 -1.13
C LEU A 42 4.57 -14.59 -2.34
N ASP A 43 5.62 -15.39 -2.13
CA ASP A 43 6.55 -15.81 -3.18
C ASP A 43 5.90 -16.73 -4.22
N ASP A 44 4.98 -17.60 -3.79
CA ASP A 44 4.22 -18.51 -4.66
C ASP A 44 3.05 -17.84 -5.38
N MET A 45 2.77 -16.56 -5.09
CA MET A 45 1.62 -15.85 -5.67
C MET A 45 1.83 -15.54 -7.17
N PRO A 46 0.87 -15.86 -8.06
CA PRO A 46 0.96 -15.49 -9.46
C PRO A 46 0.84 -13.97 -9.66
N GLU A 47 1.45 -13.46 -10.73
CA GLU A 47 1.32 -12.04 -11.12
C GLU A 47 -0.15 -11.70 -11.46
N GLY A 48 -0.59 -10.49 -11.09
CA GLY A 48 -1.92 -9.97 -11.38
C GLY A 48 -2.75 -9.71 -10.13
N LEU A 49 -4.07 -9.53 -10.32
CA LEU A 49 -5.04 -9.32 -9.25
C LEU A 49 -6.08 -10.43 -9.26
N ALA A 50 -6.40 -10.99 -8.09
CA ALA A 50 -7.48 -11.94 -7.94
C ALA A 50 -8.36 -11.61 -6.73
N LEU A 51 -9.66 -11.86 -6.89
CA LEU A 51 -10.67 -11.69 -5.86
C LEU A 51 -11.45 -13.00 -5.73
N ARG A 52 -11.62 -13.47 -4.49
CA ARG A 52 -12.38 -14.67 -4.20
C ARG A 52 -13.30 -14.45 -3.01
N ARG A 53 -14.58 -14.75 -3.19
CA ARG A 53 -15.57 -14.86 -2.10
C ARG A 53 -16.03 -16.31 -2.00
N PRO A 54 -15.53 -17.09 -1.02
CA PRO A 54 -15.98 -18.46 -0.80
C PRO A 54 -17.48 -18.50 -0.49
N ARG A 55 -18.18 -19.55 -0.95
CA ARG A 55 -19.63 -19.71 -0.71
C ARG A 55 -19.94 -20.20 0.71
N ASP A 56 -18.98 -20.88 1.33
CA ASP A 56 -19.09 -21.51 2.66
C ASP A 56 -18.79 -20.55 3.81
N ARG A 57 -18.30 -19.33 3.54
CA ARG A 57 -17.86 -18.37 4.56
C ARG A 57 -18.19 -16.94 4.15
N GLU A 58 -18.60 -16.12 5.12
CA GLU A 58 -18.77 -14.68 4.94
C GLU A 58 -17.43 -13.93 4.93
N GLN A 59 -16.59 -14.23 3.94
CA GLN A 59 -15.26 -13.68 3.81
C GLN A 59 -14.97 -13.33 2.34
N GLY A 60 -14.34 -12.18 2.12
CA GLY A 60 -13.71 -11.84 0.84
C GLY A 60 -12.20 -11.93 0.98
N ASN A 61 -11.54 -12.55 0.01
CA ASN A 61 -10.09 -12.55 -0.13
C ASN A 61 -9.70 -11.81 -1.39
N ALA A 62 -8.65 -11.01 -1.30
CA ALA A 62 -8.02 -10.34 -2.43
C ALA A 62 -6.53 -10.64 -2.40
N THR A 63 -5.95 -10.86 -3.57
CA THR A 63 -4.52 -11.09 -3.74
C THR A 63 -4.02 -10.24 -4.89
N GLY A 64 -2.79 -9.75 -4.79
CA GLY A 64 -2.19 -9.00 -5.87
C GLY A 64 -0.68 -9.08 -5.89
N ARG A 65 -0.10 -9.33 -7.06
CA ARG A 65 1.35 -9.27 -7.29
C ARG A 65 1.68 -8.45 -8.54
N LEU A 66 2.69 -7.61 -8.43
CA LEU A 66 3.21 -6.78 -9.51
C LEU A 66 4.73 -6.90 -9.54
N VAL A 67 5.26 -7.42 -10.65
CA VAL A 67 6.71 -7.49 -10.90
C VAL A 67 7.05 -6.56 -12.06
N ARG A 68 7.76 -5.47 -11.79
CA ARG A 68 8.11 -4.47 -12.82
C ARG A 68 9.53 -3.98 -12.68
N ARG A 69 10.24 -3.95 -13.82
CA ARG A 69 11.53 -3.26 -13.95
C ARG A 69 11.28 -1.79 -14.27
N VAL A 70 11.65 -0.89 -13.37
CA VAL A 70 11.46 0.55 -13.51
C VAL A 70 12.81 1.25 -13.56
N LYS A 71 13.01 2.11 -14.57
CA LYS A 71 14.16 3.02 -14.64
C LYS A 71 13.69 4.42 -14.27
N LEU A 72 14.10 4.92 -13.11
CA LEU A 72 13.81 6.31 -12.72
C LEU A 72 14.84 7.25 -13.38
N PRO A 73 14.44 8.47 -13.78
CA PRO A 73 15.33 9.42 -14.45
C PRO A 73 16.59 9.80 -13.65
N TRP A 74 16.52 9.74 -12.33
CA TRP A 74 17.62 10.06 -11.40
C TRP A 74 18.45 8.84 -10.96
N MET A 75 18.21 7.65 -11.55
CA MET A 75 18.97 6.44 -11.22
C MET A 75 19.74 5.95 -12.45
N ASP A 76 21.02 5.63 -12.26
CA ASP A 76 21.88 5.12 -13.33
C ASP A 76 21.48 3.71 -13.78
N ARG A 77 20.86 2.93 -12.90
CA ARG A 77 20.45 1.54 -13.15
C ARG A 77 18.95 1.35 -12.93
N PRO A 78 18.30 0.49 -13.75
CA PRO A 78 16.92 0.08 -13.51
C PRO A 78 16.81 -0.73 -12.22
N VAL A 79 15.67 -0.62 -11.54
CA VAL A 79 15.35 -1.36 -10.33
C VAL A 79 14.22 -2.34 -10.63
N ASP A 80 14.37 -3.57 -10.16
CA ASP A 80 13.30 -4.57 -10.18
C ASP A 80 12.45 -4.39 -8.92
N ILE A 81 11.17 -4.11 -9.14
CA ILE A 81 10.18 -3.89 -8.10
C ILE A 81 9.25 -5.10 -8.12
N ASP A 82 9.27 -5.89 -7.05
CA ASP A 82 8.26 -6.92 -6.78
C ASP A 82 7.41 -6.47 -5.59
N VAL A 83 6.11 -6.33 -5.82
CA VAL A 83 5.14 -5.95 -4.79
C VAL A 83 4.05 -7.01 -4.77
N ALA A 84 3.96 -7.69 -3.63
CA ALA A 84 2.96 -8.70 -3.35
C ALA A 84 2.10 -8.29 -2.14
N PHE A 85 0.79 -8.48 -2.21
CA PHE A 85 -0.12 -8.27 -1.08
C PHE A 85 -1.23 -9.31 -1.01
N TYR A 86 -1.67 -9.58 0.22
CA TYR A 86 -2.83 -10.40 0.53
C TYR A 86 -3.77 -9.60 1.43
N ALA A 87 -5.07 -9.60 1.12
CA ALA A 87 -6.07 -8.94 1.93
C ALA A 87 -7.24 -9.87 2.22
N ARG A 88 -7.70 -9.83 3.47
CA ARG A 88 -8.85 -10.60 3.97
C ARG A 88 -9.85 -9.63 4.58
N PHE A 89 -11.06 -9.68 4.09
CA PHE A 89 -12.17 -8.86 4.58
C PHE A 89 -13.26 -9.77 5.14
N ARG A 90 -13.72 -9.48 6.36
CA ARG A 90 -14.86 -10.15 7.00
C ARG A 90 -15.80 -9.09 7.54
N ALA A 91 -16.96 -8.95 6.93
CA ALA A 91 -18.03 -8.11 7.48
C ALA A 91 -18.91 -9.00 8.35
N ARG A 92 -19.06 -8.66 9.64
CA ARG A 92 -20.07 -9.24 10.52
C ARG A 92 -21.18 -8.21 10.66
N LYS A 93 -22.44 -8.57 10.36
CA LYS A 93 -23.57 -7.72 10.72
C LYS A 93 -23.67 -7.69 12.25
N THR A 94 -23.64 -6.50 12.82
CA THR A 94 -23.99 -6.25 14.23
C THR A 94 -25.44 -5.81 14.27
#